data_AF-X1GB11-F1
#
_entry.id   AF-X1GB11-F1
#
_cell.length_a   1.000
_cell.length_b   1.000
_cell.length_c   1.000
_cell.angle_alpha   90.00
_cell.angle_beta   90.00
_cell.angle_gamma   90.00
#
_symmetry.space_group_name_H-M   'P 1'
#
loop_
_entity.id
_entity.type
_entity.pdbx_description
1 polymer ?
#
loop_
_entity_poly.entity_id
_entity_poly.type
_entity_poly.pdbx_seq_one_letter_code
_entity_poly.pdbx_strand_id
1 'polypeptide(L)'
;SRKKMAKAQGVNVETIRGLAGTLDFYKWKGIWVVRRWPKKSSLPFKPAVVAAQEAFAQSRKDLKLLTAKVRNAYTATTKNVGESWIDFYTHQYMHWWGKYHTLPPVLTDYEWTPGPGGGTYRMKTIRFDPSVCTPT
;
A
#
# COMPACT_ATOMS: atom_id res chain seq x y z
N SER A 1 -13.64 18.43 16.22
CA SER A 1 -12.56 19.43 16.25
C SER A 1 -12.14 19.74 14.81
N ARG A 2 -12.40 20.96 14.29
CA ARG A 2 -11.93 21.36 12.94
C ARG A 2 -10.40 21.40 12.94
N LYS A 3 -9.76 20.75 11.95
CA LYS A 3 -8.31 20.87 11.74
C LYS A 3 -8.00 22.35 11.43
N LYS A 4 -7.43 23.08 12.39
CA LYS A 4 -6.94 24.45 12.16
C LYS A 4 -5.69 24.35 11.26
N MET A 5 -5.84 24.81 10.03
CA MET A 5 -4.74 24.97 9.06
C MET A 5 -4.55 26.46 8.84
N ALA A 6 -3.30 26.92 8.75
CA ALA A 6 -2.96 28.31 8.48
C ALA A 6 -1.96 28.39 7.33
N LYS A 7 -2.03 29.48 6.56
CA LYS A 7 -0.99 29.81 5.57
C LYS A 7 0.29 30.17 6.32
N ALA A 8 1.42 29.66 5.85
CA ALA A 8 2.74 29.98 6.36
C ALA A 8 3.59 30.67 5.28
N GLN A 9 4.52 31.52 5.70
CA GLN A 9 5.49 32.19 4.84
C GLN A 9 6.88 32.04 5.46
N GLY A 10 7.94 32.15 4.64
CA GLY A 10 9.32 32.05 5.13
C GLY A 10 9.72 30.67 5.68
N VAL A 11 9.02 29.60 5.29
CA VAL A 11 9.31 28.24 5.78
C VAL A 11 10.63 27.74 5.18
N ASN A 12 11.62 27.49 6.04
CA ASN A 12 12.89 26.85 5.68
C ASN A 12 13.05 25.49 6.38
N VAL A 13 14.06 24.71 5.98
CA VAL A 13 14.28 23.35 6.50
C VAL A 13 14.55 23.33 8.01
N GLU A 14 15.26 24.33 8.52
CA GLU A 14 15.56 24.47 9.96
C GLU A 14 14.28 24.67 10.78
N THR A 15 13.38 25.53 10.31
CA THR A 15 12.08 25.79 10.93
C THR A 15 11.23 24.52 10.98
N ILE A 16 11.20 23.76 9.88
CA ILE A 16 10.45 22.49 9.82
C ILE A 16 11.00 21.49 10.83
N ARG A 17 12.33 21.33 10.89
CA ARG A 17 12.97 20.39 11.81
C ARG A 17 12.80 20.80 13.26
N GLY A 18 12.97 22.08 13.58
CA GLY A 18 12.86 22.61 14.95
C GLY A 18 11.44 22.52 15.52
N LEU A 19 10.42 22.49 14.67
CA LEU A 19 9.01 22.44 15.08
C LEU A 19 8.35 21.07 14.87
N ALA A 20 9.12 20.07 14.42
CA ALA A 20 8.64 18.71 14.25
C ALA A 20 8.06 18.15 15.56
N GLY A 21 6.95 17.42 15.47
CA GLY A 21 6.19 16.95 16.64
C GLY A 21 5.22 17.97 17.23
N THR A 22 5.33 19.26 16.87
CA THR A 22 4.41 20.32 17.31
C THR A 22 3.61 20.92 16.16
N LEU A 23 4.29 21.29 15.08
CA LEU A 23 3.70 21.84 13.86
C LEU A 23 4.19 21.07 12.63
N ASP A 24 3.25 20.77 11.75
CA ASP A 24 3.50 20.04 10.51
C ASP A 24 3.35 21.00 9.33
N PHE A 25 4.42 21.15 8.55
CA PHE A 25 4.52 22.06 7.41
C PHE A 25 4.51 21.27 6.11
N TYR A 26 3.63 21.63 5.18
CA TYR A 26 3.57 21.00 3.87
C TYR A 26 3.09 21.98 2.80
N LYS A 27 3.36 21.67 1.53
CA LYS A 27 2.85 22.43 0.40
C LYS A 27 1.48 21.92 -0.01
N TRP A 28 0.50 22.82 -0.05
CA TRP A 28 -0.83 22.55 -0.59
C TRP A 28 -1.11 23.52 -1.73
N LYS A 29 -1.31 23.00 -2.95
CA LYS A 29 -1.52 23.81 -4.16
C LYS A 29 -0.47 24.92 -4.33
N GLY A 30 0.80 24.59 -4.07
CA GLY A 30 1.93 25.53 -4.19
C GLY A 30 2.11 26.51 -3.01
N ILE A 31 1.19 26.54 -2.04
CA ILE A 31 1.26 27.42 -0.88
C ILE A 31 1.75 26.63 0.34
N TRP A 32 2.65 27.23 1.13
CA TRP A 32 3.04 26.68 2.42
C TRP A 32 1.87 26.75 3.41
N VAL A 33 1.54 25.60 3.98
CA VAL A 33 0.50 25.46 4.99
C VAL A 33 1.13 24.85 6.23
N VAL A 34 0.71 25.36 7.39
CA VAL A 34 1.02 24.79 8.69
C VAL A 34 -0.25 24.27 9.35
N ARG A 35 -0.13 23.10 9.98
CA ARG A 35 -1.17 22.54 10.84
C ARG A 35 -0.56 22.08 12.16
N ARG A 36 -1.40 21.90 13.17
CA ARG A 36 -0.98 21.20 14.39
C ARG A 36 -0.51 19.79 14.02
N TRP A 37 0.60 19.35 14.61
CA TRP A 37 1.10 17.99 14.42
C TRP A 37 -0.01 16.97 14.72
N PRO A 38 -0.23 15.98 13.84
CA PRO A 38 -1.23 14.95 14.09
C PRO A 38 -0.93 14.23 15.40
N LYS A 39 -1.88 14.29 16.34
CA LYS A 39 -1.80 13.46 17.55
C LYS A 39 -2.29 12.06 17.21
N LYS A 40 -1.49 11.04 17.53
CA LYS A 40 -1.95 9.66 17.49
C LYS A 40 -3.15 9.53 18.43
N SER A 41 -4.21 8.87 17.97
CA SER A 41 -5.33 8.53 18.85
C SER A 41 -4.81 7.67 20.01
N SER A 42 -5.19 8.00 21.24
CA SER A 42 -4.90 7.18 22.42
C SER A 42 -5.79 5.94 22.50
N LEU A 43 -6.89 5.91 21.73
CA LEU A 43 -7.78 4.76 21.71
C LEU A 43 -7.09 3.57 21.05
N PRO A 44 -7.20 2.36 21.64
CA PRO A 44 -6.73 1.16 20.98
C PRO A 44 -7.43 0.98 19.64
N PHE A 45 -6.70 0.49 18.64
CA PHE A 45 -7.31 0.14 17.37
C PHE A 45 -8.30 -1.01 17.57
N LYS A 46 -9.42 -0.96 16.86
CA LYS A 46 -10.36 -2.09 16.83
C LYS A 46 -9.62 -3.33 16.29
N PRO A 47 -9.94 -4.55 16.74
CA PRO A 47 -9.30 -5.77 16.26
C PRO A 47 -9.27 -5.89 14.73
N ALA A 48 -10.38 -5.55 14.07
CA ALA A 48 -10.46 -5.55 12.60
C ALA A 48 -9.47 -4.57 11.93
N VAL A 49 -9.18 -3.43 12.57
CA VAL A 49 -8.19 -2.45 12.07
C VAL A 49 -6.78 -3.00 12.25
N VAL A 50 -6.50 -3.69 13.35
CA VAL A 50 -5.21 -4.35 13.60
C VAL A 50 -4.97 -5.44 12.54
N ALA A 51 -5.94 -6.33 12.31
CA ALA A 51 -5.85 -7.37 11.29
C ALA A 51 -5.68 -6.79 9.87
N ALA A 52 -6.37 -5.69 9.54
CA ALA A 52 -6.19 -5.01 8.27
C ALA A 52 -4.78 -4.39 8.12
N GLN A 53 -4.22 -3.83 9.20
CA GLN A 53 -2.86 -3.31 9.22
C GLN A 53 -1.83 -4.42 9.00
N GLU A 54 -2.06 -5.60 9.58
CA GLU A 54 -1.20 -6.77 9.37
C GLU A 54 -1.25 -7.27 7.93
N ALA A 55 -2.45 -7.39 7.33
CA ALA A 55 -2.61 -7.75 5.93
C ALA A 55 -1.94 -6.74 4.99
N PHE A 56 -2.07 -5.44 5.28
CA PHE A 56 -1.38 -4.39 4.53
C PHE A 56 0.14 -4.48 4.68
N ALA A 57 0.64 -4.73 5.89
CA ALA A 57 2.07 -4.91 6.11
C ALA A 57 2.61 -6.14 5.36
N GLN A 58 1.81 -7.20 5.27
CA GLN A 58 2.17 -8.40 4.54
C GLN A 58 2.23 -8.17 3.03
N SER A 59 1.24 -7.45 2.45
CA SER A 59 1.28 -7.09 1.02
C SER A 59 2.57 -6.34 0.64
N ARG A 60 3.07 -5.47 1.53
CA ARG A 60 4.34 -4.75 1.33
C ARG A 60 5.56 -5.66 1.36
N LYS A 61 5.54 -6.74 2.16
CA LYS A 61 6.60 -7.75 2.15
C LYS A 61 6.54 -8.57 0.87
N ASP A 62 5.34 -8.93 0.45
CA ASP A 62 5.10 -9.77 -0.73
C ASP A 62 5.53 -9.09 -2.04
N LEU A 63 5.44 -7.75 -2.12
CA LEU A 63 6.00 -6.98 -3.23
C LEU A 63 7.48 -7.29 -3.53
N LYS A 64 8.28 -7.61 -2.50
CA LYS A 64 9.71 -7.95 -2.66
C LYS A 64 9.91 -9.33 -3.26
N LEU A 65 8.91 -10.20 -3.19
CA LEU A 65 8.93 -11.57 -3.70
C LEU A 65 8.49 -11.65 -5.16
N LEU A 66 7.87 -10.60 -5.70
CA LEU A 66 7.42 -10.57 -7.08
C LEU A 66 8.61 -10.61 -8.04
N THR A 67 8.58 -11.52 -9.01
CA THR A 67 9.55 -11.54 -10.11
C THR A 67 9.45 -10.28 -10.97
N ALA A 68 10.52 -9.97 -11.70
CA ALA A 68 10.52 -8.85 -12.65
C ALA A 68 9.40 -8.98 -13.70
N LYS A 69 9.10 -10.21 -14.13
CA LYS A 69 8.02 -10.51 -15.07
C LYS A 69 6.65 -10.07 -14.54
N VAL A 70 6.32 -10.47 -13.31
CA VAL A 70 5.05 -10.08 -12.66
C VAL A 70 4.99 -8.56 -12.44
N ARG A 71 6.09 -7.95 -11.97
CA ARG A 71 6.18 -6.49 -11.80
C ARG A 71 5.95 -5.73 -13.11
N ASN A 72 6.51 -6.21 -14.22
CA ASN A 72 6.32 -5.62 -15.54
C ASN A 72 4.86 -5.72 -16.01
N ALA A 73 4.18 -6.84 -15.72
CA ALA A 73 2.76 -6.99 -16.04
C ALA A 73 1.88 -6.00 -15.27
N TYR A 74 2.12 -5.83 -13.97
CA TYR A 74 1.42 -4.80 -13.18
C TYR A 74 1.73 -3.39 -13.69
N THR A 75 3.00 -3.10 -13.98
CA THR A 75 3.43 -1.80 -14.51
C THR A 75 2.79 -1.49 -15.86
N ALA A 76 2.67 -2.47 -16.74
CA ALA A 76 1.98 -2.32 -18.02
C ALA A 76 0.47 -2.09 -17.84
N THR A 77 -0.15 -2.75 -16.86
CA THR A 77 -1.58 -2.63 -16.55
C THR A 77 -1.94 -1.24 -16.02
N THR A 78 -1.08 -0.65 -15.19
CA THR A 78 -1.28 0.71 -14.66
C THR A 78 -0.71 1.79 -15.57
N LYS A 79 -0.17 1.44 -16.73
CA LYS A 79 0.34 2.42 -17.69
C LYS A 79 -0.85 3.26 -18.19
N ASN A 80 -0.83 4.56 -17.89
CA ASN A 80 -1.89 5.55 -18.16
C ASN A 80 -3.11 5.50 -17.22
N VAL A 81 -3.08 4.64 -16.20
CA VAL A 81 -3.98 4.74 -15.06
C VAL A 81 -3.25 5.60 -14.04
N GLY A 82 -3.86 6.67 -13.53
CA GLY A 82 -3.22 7.60 -12.57
C GLY A 82 -2.82 7.00 -11.21
N GLU A 83 -2.75 5.67 -11.12
CA GLU A 83 -2.41 4.87 -9.95
C GLU A 83 -1.07 4.16 -10.18
N SER A 84 -0.23 4.06 -9.16
CA SER A 84 1.03 3.32 -9.28
C SER A 84 0.77 1.81 -9.30
N TRP A 85 1.60 1.04 -9.99
CA TRP A 85 1.48 -0.43 -10.04
C TRP A 85 1.52 -1.08 -8.64
N ILE A 86 2.23 -0.43 -7.72
CA ILE A 86 2.33 -0.85 -6.32
C ILE A 86 1.01 -0.65 -5.59
N ASP A 87 0.37 0.51 -5.78
CA ASP A 87 -0.91 0.82 -5.15
C ASP A 87 -2.00 -0.07 -5.72
N PHE A 88 -2.01 -0.29 -7.05
CA PHE A 88 -2.91 -1.24 -7.70
C PHE A 88 -2.76 -2.67 -7.16
N TYR A 89 -1.53 -3.19 -7.03
CA TYR A 89 -1.28 -4.48 -6.39
C TYR A 89 -1.84 -4.53 -4.96
N THR A 90 -1.54 -3.49 -4.18
CA THR A 90 -1.97 -3.41 -2.77
C THR A 90 -3.50 -3.32 -2.66
N HIS A 91 -4.15 -2.61 -3.58
CA HIS A 91 -5.61 -2.52 -3.67
C HIS A 91 -6.21 -3.90 -3.93
N GLN A 92 -5.73 -4.64 -4.95
CA GLN A 92 -6.20 -5.99 -5.23
C GLN A 92 -6.00 -6.94 -4.03
N TYR A 93 -4.85 -6.83 -3.35
CA TYR A 93 -4.54 -7.60 -2.14
C TYR A 93 -5.55 -7.33 -1.01
N MET A 94 -5.78 -6.05 -0.71
CA MET A 94 -6.70 -5.64 0.35
C MET A 94 -8.15 -5.93 0.01
N HIS A 95 -8.54 -5.88 -1.27
CA HIS A 95 -9.86 -6.29 -1.73
C HIS A 95 -10.09 -7.79 -1.50
N TRP A 96 -9.10 -8.64 -1.79
CA TRP A 96 -9.16 -10.07 -1.47
C TRP A 96 -9.31 -10.29 0.05
N TRP A 97 -8.43 -9.67 0.85
CA TRP A 97 -8.50 -9.80 2.29
C TRP A 97 -9.84 -9.29 2.87
N GLY A 98 -10.37 -8.19 2.34
CA GLY A 98 -11.67 -7.66 2.77
C GLY A 98 -12.84 -8.58 2.44
N LYS A 99 -12.73 -9.42 1.39
CA LYS A 99 -13.77 -10.37 0.99
C LYS A 99 -13.68 -11.71 1.74
N TYR A 100 -12.47 -12.23 1.92
CA TYR A 100 -12.26 -13.59 2.43
C TYR A 100 -11.64 -13.64 3.82
N HIS A 101 -11.20 -12.50 4.38
CA HIS A 101 -10.46 -12.40 5.64
C HIS A 101 -9.22 -13.29 5.74
N THR A 102 -8.68 -13.68 4.58
CA THR A 102 -7.46 -14.47 4.43
C THR A 102 -6.46 -13.73 3.54
N LEU A 103 -5.17 -14.03 3.71
CA LEU A 103 -4.15 -13.48 2.82
C LEU A 103 -4.31 -14.10 1.41
N PRO A 104 -4.25 -13.27 0.34
CA PRO A 104 -4.31 -13.79 -1.01
C PRO A 104 -3.09 -14.67 -1.31
N PRO A 105 -3.26 -15.69 -2.16
CA PRO A 105 -2.11 -16.39 -2.73
C PRO A 105 -1.26 -15.41 -3.53
N VAL A 106 0.03 -15.33 -3.21
CA VAL A 106 0.96 -14.44 -3.92
C VAL A 106 1.50 -15.18 -5.13
N LEU A 107 1.19 -14.68 -6.32
CA LEU A 107 1.80 -15.12 -7.56
C LEU A 107 3.23 -14.58 -7.63
N THR A 108 4.22 -15.42 -7.31
CA THR A 108 5.63 -15.03 -7.42
C THR A 108 6.15 -15.23 -8.84
N ASP A 109 5.64 -16.23 -9.57
CA ASP A 109 6.04 -16.51 -10.96
C ASP A 109 4.95 -17.23 -11.79
N TYR A 110 4.96 -17.03 -13.11
CA TYR A 110 4.09 -17.70 -14.07
C TYR A 110 4.80 -18.00 -15.39
N GLU A 111 4.52 -19.16 -15.99
CA GLU A 111 4.83 -19.43 -17.39
C GLU A 111 3.69 -18.99 -18.29
N TRP A 112 4.05 -18.49 -19.46
CA TRP A 112 3.10 -18.37 -20.54
C TRP A 112 3.40 -19.49 -21.52
N THR A 113 2.42 -20.34 -21.78
CA THR A 113 2.52 -21.40 -22.77
C THR A 113 1.75 -20.94 -24.01
N PRO A 114 2.39 -20.76 -25.17
CA PRO A 114 1.68 -20.43 -26.40
C PRO A 114 0.70 -21.54 -26.76
N GLY A 115 -0.47 -21.14 -27.26
CA GLY A 115 -1.53 -22.05 -27.68
C GLY A 115 -2.47 -21.36 -28.67
N PRO A 116 -3.22 -22.13 -29.48
CA PRO A 116 -4.17 -21.56 -30.43
C PRO A 116 -5.21 -20.72 -29.67
N GLY A 117 -5.23 -19.41 -29.91
CA GLY A 117 -6.12 -18.46 -29.22
C GLY A 117 -5.47 -17.52 -28.20
N GLY A 118 -4.13 -17.42 -28.14
CA GLY A 118 -3.43 -16.43 -27.29
C GLY A 118 -2.65 -17.01 -26.10
N GLY A 119 -2.58 -18.34 -26.02
CA GLY A 119 -1.83 -19.07 -24.99
C GLY A 119 -2.51 -19.09 -23.62
N THR A 120 -1.96 -19.91 -22.73
CA THR A 120 -2.44 -20.07 -21.34
C THR A 120 -1.34 -19.66 -20.37
N TYR A 121 -1.68 -18.86 -19.36
CA TYR A 121 -0.78 -18.62 -18.25
C TYR A 121 -0.87 -19.79 -17.25
N ARG A 122 0.24 -20.48 -17.02
CA ARG A 122 0.37 -21.47 -15.94
C ARG A 122 1.15 -20.85 -14.78
N MET A 123 0.57 -20.90 -13.60
CA MET A 123 1.24 -20.45 -12.39
C MET A 123 2.36 -21.44 -12.04
N LYS A 124 3.60 -20.96 -11.86
CA LYS A 124 4.72 -21.84 -11.46
C LYS A 124 4.77 -22.05 -9.96
N THR A 125 4.69 -20.93 -9.25
CA THR A 125 4.94 -20.90 -7.82
C THR A 125 3.87 -20.04 -7.16
N ILE A 126 3.12 -20.68 -6.28
CA ILE A 126 2.23 -20.02 -5.34
C ILE A 126 2.92 -20.11 -4.00
N ARG A 127 3.19 -18.98 -3.36
CA ARG A 127 3.39 -19.02 -1.91
C ARG A 127 2.01 -18.93 -1.27
N PHE A 128 1.50 -20.08 -0.85
CA PHE A 128 0.62 -20.14 0.30
C PHE A 128 1.55 -20.06 1.50
N ASP A 129 1.44 -19.01 2.32
CA ASP A 129 2.07 -19.06 3.63
C ASP A 129 1.17 -19.95 4.52
N PRO A 130 1.59 -21.18 4.87
CA PRO A 130 0.76 -22.07 5.66
C PRO A 130 0.70 -21.64 7.14
N SER A 131 1.59 -20.74 7.59
CA SER A 131 1.64 -20.28 8.99
C SER A 131 0.52 -19.30 9.34
N VAL A 132 -0.23 -18.83 8.34
CA VAL A 132 -1.34 -17.87 8.47
C VAL A 132 -2.71 -18.51 8.22
N CYS A 133 -2.72 -19.80 7.87
CA CYS A 133 -3.91 -20.63 7.76
C CYS A 133 -3.95 -21.64 8.92
N THR A 134 -3.95 -21.16 10.16
CA THR A 134 -4.50 -21.98 11.25
C THR A 134 -6.01 -21.76 11.26
N PRO A 135 -6.84 -22.78 10.96
CA PRO A 135 -8.26 -22.70 11.24
C PRO A 135 -8.41 -22.52 12.76
N THR A 136 -9.20 -21.53 13.17
CA THR A 136 -9.76 -21.46 14.53
C THR A 136 -11.11 -22.14 14.53
#